data_AF-A0A0V8SG28-F1
#
_entry.id   AF-A0A0V8SG28-F1
#
_cell.length_a   1.000
_cell.length_b   1.000
_cell.length_c   1.000
_cell.angle_alpha   90.00
_cell.angle_beta   90.00
_cell.angle_gamma   90.00
#
_symmetry.space_group_name_H-M   'P 1'
#
loop_
_entity.id
_entity.type
_entity.pdbx_description
1 polymer ?
#
loop_
_entity_poly.entity_id
_entity_poly.type
_entity_poly.pdbx_seq_one_letter_code
_entity_poly.pdbx_strand_id
1 'polypeptide(L)'
;MYEPLLQHLGNLLAQKPNAEQDSERVITDFMNLVVVYGSDDVLQAFARFRTGSATSPSPKIIVRLAADLFAAIRRDLAGSTAATGLELIGMRITDIYEGDGELLGALVDPFPLVCEREGWTPPWQRSVTQSRSGGRG
;
A
#
# COMPACT_ATOMS: atom_id res chain seq x y z
N MET A 1 0.06 17.67 5.43
CA MET A 1 1.07 16.62 5.28
C MET A 1 0.63 15.53 4.31
N TYR A 2 -0.45 14.79 4.62
CA TYR A 2 -0.91 13.66 3.79
C TYR A 2 -1.59 14.05 2.48
N GLU A 3 -2.18 15.24 2.40
CA GLU A 3 -3.05 15.68 1.31
C GLU A 3 -2.49 15.47 -0.11
N PRO A 4 -1.24 15.85 -0.45
CA PRO A 4 -0.71 15.64 -1.81
C PRO A 4 -0.67 14.16 -2.22
N LEU A 5 -0.28 13.28 -1.31
CA LEU A 5 -0.27 11.83 -1.57
C LEU A 5 -1.71 11.29 -1.68
N LEU A 6 -2.61 11.67 -0.76
CA LEU A 6 -3.99 11.18 -0.77
C LEU A 6 -4.71 11.58 -2.06
N GLN A 7 -4.45 12.79 -2.56
CA GLN A 7 -4.99 13.26 -3.83
C GLN A 7 -4.43 12.46 -5.01
N HIS A 8 -3.11 12.20 -5.01
CA HIS A 8 -2.46 11.42 -6.05
C HIS A 8 -2.96 9.96 -6.09
N LEU A 9 -2.98 9.27 -4.95
CA LEU A 9 -3.53 7.91 -4.84
C LEU A 9 -5.01 7.85 -5.22
N GLY A 10 -5.80 8.87 -4.82
CA GLY A 10 -7.20 8.97 -5.22
C GLY A 10 -7.39 9.09 -6.73
N ASN A 11 -6.51 9.85 -7.40
CA ASN A 11 -6.54 9.97 -8.86
C ASN A 11 -6.14 8.68 -9.57
N LEU A 12 -5.13 7.95 -9.05
CA LEU A 12 -4.72 6.64 -9.57
C LEU A 12 -5.83 5.59 -9.43
N LEU A 13 -6.47 5.51 -8.26
CA LEU A 13 -7.55 4.55 -8.00
C LEU A 13 -8.80 4.83 -8.85
N ALA A 14 -9.09 6.10 -9.11
CA ALA A 14 -10.19 6.53 -9.98
C ALA A 14 -9.84 6.49 -11.49
N GLN A 15 -8.67 5.97 -11.86
CA GLN A 15 -8.19 5.88 -13.25
C GLN A 15 -8.27 7.21 -14.03
N LYS A 16 -8.00 8.33 -13.35
CA LYS A 16 -8.12 9.65 -13.99
C LYS A 16 -6.99 9.85 -15.02
N PRO A 17 -7.28 10.50 -16.16
CA PRO A 17 -6.24 10.88 -17.12
C PRO A 17 -5.19 11.76 -16.42
N ASN A 18 -3.91 11.56 -16.75
CA ASN A 18 -2.73 12.26 -16.19
C ASN A 18 -2.38 11.96 -14.72
N ALA A 19 -2.98 10.95 -14.08
CA ALA A 19 -2.63 10.59 -12.70
C ALA A 19 -1.15 10.18 -12.52
N GLU A 20 -0.49 9.74 -13.59
CA GLU A 20 0.92 9.32 -13.59
C GLU A 20 1.92 10.48 -13.64
N GLN A 21 1.48 11.68 -14.07
CA GLN A 21 2.35 12.85 -14.13
C GLN A 21 2.69 13.31 -12.69
N ASP A 22 3.97 13.58 -12.42
CA ASP A 22 4.54 13.96 -11.11
C ASP A 22 4.48 12.91 -9.98
N SER A 23 4.20 11.64 -10.28
CA SER A 23 4.13 10.55 -9.28
C SER A 23 5.38 10.45 -8.40
N GLU A 24 6.57 10.43 -9.00
CA GLU A 24 7.82 10.24 -8.25
C GLU A 24 8.11 11.41 -7.30
N ARG A 25 7.78 12.64 -7.72
CA ARG A 25 7.94 13.83 -6.89
C ARG A 25 7.01 13.78 -5.68
N VAL A 26 5.72 13.50 -5.89
CA VAL A 26 4.73 13.39 -4.81
C VAL A 26 5.13 12.29 -3.81
N ILE A 27 5.60 11.14 -4.31
CA ILE A 27 6.08 10.03 -3.50
C ILE A 27 7.31 10.43 -2.69
N THR A 28 8.28 11.13 -3.30
CA THR A 28 9.52 11.56 -2.63
C THR A 28 9.25 12.61 -1.56
N ASP A 29 8.41 13.61 -1.87
CA ASP A 29 8.02 14.64 -0.91
C ASP A 29 7.28 14.02 0.29
N PHE A 30 6.39 13.05 0.02
CA PHE A 30 5.70 12.31 1.06
C PHE A 30 6.64 11.46 1.91
N MET A 31 7.62 10.80 1.29
CA MET A 31 8.64 10.00 1.98
C MET A 31 9.37 10.83 3.03
N ASN A 32 9.83 12.03 2.66
CA ASN A 32 10.51 12.95 3.58
C ASN A 32 9.62 13.33 4.77
N LEU A 33 8.34 13.57 4.53
CA LEU A 33 7.39 13.95 5.58
C LEU A 33 7.08 12.79 6.53
N VAL A 34 6.82 11.59 5.99
CA VAL A 34 6.49 10.42 6.82
C VAL A 34 7.65 9.96 7.67
N VAL A 35 8.88 10.03 7.17
CA VAL A 35 10.08 9.69 7.95
C VAL A 35 10.23 10.57 9.20
N VAL A 36 9.81 11.83 9.12
CA VAL A 36 10.01 12.81 10.22
C VAL A 36 8.78 12.92 11.12
N TYR A 37 7.59 12.87 10.55
CA TYR A 37 6.35 13.25 11.25
C TYR A 37 5.26 12.17 11.26
N GLY A 38 5.40 11.09 10.49
CA GLY A 38 4.42 10.00 10.50
C GLY A 38 4.59 9.10 11.72
N SER A 39 3.50 8.53 12.22
CA SER A 39 3.61 7.41 13.17
C SER A 39 4.30 6.19 12.56
N ASP A 40 4.77 5.29 13.42
CA ASP A 40 5.37 4.01 13.04
C ASP A 40 4.47 3.19 12.11
N ASP A 41 3.15 3.22 12.36
CA ASP A 41 2.14 2.56 11.52
C ASP A 41 2.14 3.10 10.09
N VAL A 42 2.17 4.43 9.94
CA VAL A 42 2.20 5.10 8.62
C VAL A 42 3.52 4.83 7.92
N LEU A 43 4.64 4.97 8.63
CA LEU A 43 5.96 4.69 8.08
C LEU A 43 6.07 3.25 7.57
N GLN A 44 5.61 2.28 8.37
CA GLN A 44 5.63 0.87 8.00
C GLN A 44 4.71 0.59 6.80
N ALA A 45 3.49 1.11 6.80
CA ALA A 45 2.55 0.92 5.69
C ALA A 45 3.07 1.56 4.39
N PHE A 46 3.67 2.75 4.47
CA PHE A 46 4.24 3.43 3.31
C PHE A 46 5.46 2.69 2.76
N ALA A 47 6.36 2.23 3.63
CA ALA A 47 7.52 1.43 3.21
C ALA A 47 7.08 0.15 2.49
N ARG A 48 6.05 -0.53 3.01
CA ARG A 48 5.45 -1.72 2.38
C ARG A 48 4.81 -1.39 1.04
N PHE A 49 4.02 -0.32 0.95
CA PHE A 49 3.44 0.13 -0.31
C PHE A 49 4.52 0.45 -1.35
N ARG A 50 5.55 1.23 -1.00
CA ARG A 50 6.61 1.63 -1.94
C ARG A 50 7.45 0.46 -2.42
N THR A 51 7.92 -0.38 -1.50
CA THR A 51 8.76 -1.54 -1.84
C THR A 51 7.96 -2.63 -2.54
N GLY A 52 6.71 -2.86 -2.11
CA GLY A 52 5.79 -3.80 -2.74
C GLY A 52 5.48 -3.43 -4.18
N SER A 53 5.07 -2.18 -4.44
CA SER A 53 4.77 -1.68 -5.78
C SER A 53 5.98 -1.73 -6.73
N ALA A 54 7.20 -1.62 -6.21
CA ALA A 54 8.43 -1.76 -7.01
C ALA A 54 8.71 -3.19 -7.48
N THR A 55 7.98 -4.20 -7.00
CA THR A 55 8.12 -5.60 -7.41
C THR A 55 7.17 -6.02 -8.55
N SER A 56 6.50 -5.06 -9.18
CA SER A 56 5.47 -5.29 -10.21
C SER A 56 4.40 -6.32 -9.77
N PRO A 57 3.76 -6.12 -8.59
CA PRO A 57 2.74 -7.04 -8.10
C PRO A 57 1.43 -6.92 -8.90
N SER A 58 0.49 -7.84 -8.68
CA SER A 58 -0.84 -7.74 -9.29
C SER A 58 -1.58 -6.49 -8.81
N PRO A 59 -2.53 -5.93 -9.60
CA PRO A 59 -3.32 -4.77 -9.18
C PRO A 59 -4.04 -4.97 -7.85
N LYS A 60 -4.45 -6.20 -7.53
CA LYS A 60 -5.10 -6.57 -6.26
C LYS A 60 -4.19 -6.34 -5.06
N ILE A 61 -2.90 -6.68 -5.18
CA ILE A 61 -1.90 -6.41 -4.15
C ILE A 61 -1.65 -4.90 -4.01
N ILE A 62 -1.57 -4.16 -5.12
CA ILE A 62 -1.38 -2.69 -5.09
C ILE A 62 -2.54 -2.02 -4.34
N VAL A 63 -3.78 -2.38 -4.70
CA VAL A 63 -4.99 -1.84 -4.08
C VAL A 63 -5.03 -2.19 -2.59
N ARG A 64 -4.66 -3.42 -2.22
CA ARG A 64 -4.56 -3.81 -0.82
C ARG A 64 -3.51 -2.99 -0.05
N LEU A 65 -2.29 -2.86 -0.58
CA LEU A 65 -1.25 -2.07 0.09
C LEU A 65 -1.63 -0.58 0.22
N ALA A 66 -2.33 -0.04 -0.78
CA ALA A 66 -2.89 1.30 -0.69
C ALA A 66 -3.94 1.37 0.43
N ALA A 67 -4.83 0.39 0.56
CA ALA A 67 -5.87 0.35 1.59
C ALA A 67 -5.26 0.36 3.00
N ASP A 68 -4.22 -0.46 3.22
CA ASP A 68 -3.50 -0.52 4.48
C ASP A 68 -2.83 0.83 4.81
N LEU A 69 -2.28 1.53 3.80
CA LEU A 69 -1.71 2.87 3.95
C LEU A 69 -2.78 3.92 4.30
N PHE A 70 -3.93 3.94 3.63
CA PHE A 70 -5.04 4.84 3.97
C PHE A 70 -5.55 4.59 5.40
N ALA A 71 -5.62 3.32 5.82
CA ALA A 71 -6.03 2.96 7.17
C ALA A 71 -5.03 3.46 8.21
N ALA A 72 -3.72 3.31 7.96
CA ALA A 72 -2.67 3.84 8.83
C ALA A 72 -2.73 5.38 8.93
N ILE A 73 -2.87 6.08 7.80
CA ILE A 73 -2.99 7.55 7.78
C ILE A 73 -4.24 8.02 8.55
N ARG A 74 -5.38 7.32 8.38
CA ARG A 74 -6.60 7.65 9.12
C ARG A 74 -6.39 7.46 10.62
N ARG A 75 -5.67 6.40 11.03
CA ARG A 75 -5.36 6.17 12.44
C ARG A 75 -4.47 7.25 13.04
N ASP A 76 -3.47 7.67 12.27
CA ASP A 76 -2.56 8.75 12.65
C ASP A 76 -3.30 10.08 12.88
N LEU A 77 -4.28 10.40 12.04
CA LEU A 77 -5.03 11.65 12.10
C LEU A 77 -6.19 11.66 13.11
N ALA A 78 -6.90 10.54 13.24
CA ALA A 78 -8.18 10.49 13.95
C ALA A 78 -8.22 9.48 15.11
N GLY A 79 -7.11 8.78 15.40
CA GLY A 79 -7.06 7.72 16.40
C GLY A 79 -7.65 6.40 15.88
N SER A 80 -8.24 5.58 16.75
CA SER A 80 -8.77 4.27 16.32
C SER A 80 -9.78 4.38 15.18
N THR A 81 -9.70 3.47 14.20
CA THR A 81 -10.68 3.41 13.09
C THR A 81 -11.24 2.00 12.94
N ALA A 82 -12.58 1.93 12.80
CA ALA A 82 -13.29 0.72 12.41
C ALA A 82 -13.46 0.60 10.88
N ALA A 83 -13.03 1.61 10.12
CA ALA A 83 -13.17 1.61 8.68
C ALA A 83 -12.26 0.54 8.05
N THR A 84 -12.86 -0.30 7.23
CA THR A 84 -12.23 -1.36 6.45
C THR A 84 -11.57 -0.79 5.18
N GLY A 85 -10.68 -1.56 4.55
CA GLY A 85 -10.12 -1.19 3.26
C GLY A 85 -11.19 -0.94 2.20
N LEU A 86 -12.29 -1.69 2.25
CA LEU A 86 -13.45 -1.51 1.38
C LEU A 86 -14.11 -0.13 1.58
N GLU A 87 -14.33 0.32 2.81
CA GLU A 87 -14.93 1.64 3.07
C GLU A 87 -13.96 2.79 2.75
N LEU A 88 -12.66 2.55 2.86
CA LEU A 88 -11.63 3.56 2.58
C LEU A 88 -11.37 3.74 1.08
N ILE A 89 -11.34 2.66 0.31
CA ILE A 89 -10.97 2.68 -1.11
C ILE A 89 -12.16 2.40 -2.03
N GLY A 90 -13.10 1.55 -1.62
CA GLY A 90 -14.14 1.04 -2.51
C GLY A 90 -15.03 2.12 -3.12
N MET A 91 -15.25 3.24 -2.43
CA MET A 91 -15.99 4.39 -2.98
C MET A 91 -15.28 5.06 -4.17
N ARG A 92 -14.00 4.75 -4.42
CA ARG A 92 -13.19 5.31 -5.51
C ARG A 92 -13.02 4.35 -6.69
N ILE A 93 -13.51 3.11 -6.57
CA ILE A 93 -13.39 2.07 -7.58
C ILE A 93 -14.79 1.78 -8.13
N THR A 94 -15.05 2.23 -9.35
CA THR A 94 -16.38 2.17 -9.99
C THR A 94 -16.93 0.74 -10.07
N ASP A 95 -16.05 -0.23 -10.34
CA ASP A 95 -16.44 -1.59 -10.73
C ASP A 95 -16.13 -2.61 -9.62
N ILE A 96 -16.01 -2.16 -8.36
CA ILE A 96 -15.54 -3.01 -7.26
C ILE A 96 -16.47 -4.19 -6.94
N TYR A 97 -17.75 -4.05 -7.26
CA TYR A 97 -18.77 -5.09 -7.11
C TYR A 97 -19.05 -5.85 -8.42
N GLU A 98 -18.38 -5.49 -9.51
CA GLU A 98 -18.54 -6.12 -10.81
C GLU A 98 -17.43 -7.18 -11.03
N GLY A 99 -17.76 -8.29 -11.72
CA GLY A 99 -16.85 -9.43 -11.93
C GLY A 99 -16.89 -10.50 -10.83
N ASP A 100 -15.83 -11.31 -10.72
CA ASP A 100 -15.78 -12.53 -9.88
C ASP A 100 -15.53 -12.27 -8.37
N GLY A 101 -15.67 -11.02 -7.91
CA GLY A 101 -15.46 -10.65 -6.49
C GLY A 101 -14.01 -10.68 -6.01
N GLU A 102 -13.04 -10.84 -6.92
CA GLU A 102 -11.62 -10.98 -6.54
C GLU A 102 -11.03 -9.71 -5.92
N LEU A 103 -11.41 -8.53 -6.40
CA LEU A 103 -10.96 -7.25 -5.86
C LEU A 103 -11.56 -6.96 -4.48
N LEU A 104 -12.81 -7.37 -4.26
CA LEU A 104 -13.46 -7.32 -2.96
C LEU A 104 -12.70 -8.18 -1.95
N GLY A 105 -12.34 -9.41 -2.33
CA GLY A 105 -11.52 -10.30 -1.49
C GLY A 105 -10.19 -9.66 -1.08
N ALA A 106 -9.52 -8.97 -2.01
CA ALA A 106 -8.27 -8.27 -1.71
C ALA A 106 -8.40 -7.18 -0.63
N LEU A 107 -9.58 -6.58 -0.47
CA LEU A 107 -9.84 -5.47 0.48
C LEU A 107 -10.42 -5.93 1.83
N VAL A 108 -10.97 -7.14 1.91
CA VAL A 108 -11.65 -7.65 3.10
C VAL A 108 -10.84 -8.75 3.80
N ASP A 109 -10.15 -9.60 3.04
CA ASP A 109 -9.45 -10.76 3.59
C ASP A 109 -8.20 -10.36 4.41
N PRO A 110 -7.66 -11.24 5.28
CA PRO A 110 -6.34 -11.02 5.88
C PRO A 110 -5.24 -10.90 4.81
N PHE A 111 -4.32 -9.95 4.96
CA PHE A 111 -3.25 -9.69 3.98
C PHE A 111 -2.44 -10.93 3.57
N PRO A 112 -2.05 -11.85 4.49
CA PRO A 112 -1.34 -13.08 4.11
C PRO A 112 -2.13 -13.97 3.15
N LEU A 113 -3.46 -14.04 3.31
CA LEU A 113 -4.33 -14.82 2.44
C LEU A 113 -4.40 -14.21 1.03
N VAL A 114 -4.44 -12.88 0.94
CA VAL A 114 -4.37 -12.17 -0.35
C VAL A 114 -3.05 -12.45 -1.05
N CYS A 115 -1.93 -12.43 -0.32
CA CYS A 115 -0.61 -12.75 -0.87
C CYS A 115 -0.54 -14.18 -1.42
N GLU A 116 -1.08 -15.16 -0.69
CA GLU A 116 -1.13 -16.56 -1.10
C GLU A 116 -1.98 -16.75 -2.36
N ARG A 117 -3.19 -16.19 -2.41
CA ARG A 117 -4.09 -16.25 -3.57
C ARG A 117 -3.48 -15.67 -4.83
N GLU A 118 -2.72 -14.58 -4.70
CA GLU A 118 -2.07 -13.90 -5.81
C GLU A 118 -0.68 -14.47 -6.14
N GLY A 119 -0.23 -15.52 -5.44
CA GLY A 119 1.10 -16.10 -5.61
C GLY A 119 2.24 -15.11 -5.36
N TRP A 120 2.00 -14.10 -4.53
CA TRP A 120 2.93 -12.99 -4.31
C TRP A 120 3.64 -13.11 -2.96
N THR A 121 4.97 -12.97 -2.96
CA THR A 121 5.78 -12.97 -1.73
C THR A 121 6.22 -11.55 -1.38
N PRO A 122 5.81 -11.02 -0.21
CA PRO A 122 6.20 -9.69 0.21
C PRO A 122 7.72 -9.48 0.28
N PRO A 123 8.28 -8.40 -0.30
CA PRO A 123 9.72 -8.18 -0.36
C PRO A 123 10.35 -7.98 1.03
N TRP A 124 9.60 -7.44 2.00
CA TRP A 124 10.06 -7.29 3.39
C TRP A 124 10.11 -8.61 4.17
N GLN A 125 9.56 -9.70 3.63
CA GLN A 125 9.70 -11.04 4.23
C GLN A 125 10.90 -11.81 3.69
N ARG A 126 11.61 -11.27 2.67
CA ARG A 126 12.88 -11.83 2.20
C ARG A 126 13.94 -11.53 3.25
N SER A 127 14.01 -12.40 4.25
CA SER A 127 14.99 -12.33 5.32
C SER A 127 16.41 -12.33 4.75
N VAL A 128 17.26 -11.52 5.38
CA VAL A 128 18.70 -11.43 5.16
C VAL A 128 19.34 -12.79 5.46
N THR A 129 19.30 -13.70 4.51
CA THR A 129 20.14 -14.90 4.49
C THR A 129 21.34 -14.59 3.60
N GLN A 130 22.15 -13.61 4.01
CA GLN A 130 23.50 -13.43 3.48
C GLN A 130 24.51 -13.94 4.51
N SER A 131 24.92 -15.18 4.31
CA SER A 131 26.24 -15.78 4.59
C SER A 131 27.12 -15.13 5.67
N ARG A 132 26.96 -15.60 6.92
CA ARG A 132 28.10 -15.76 7.84
C ARG A 132 28.76 -17.12 7.62
N SER A 133 29.29 -17.35 6.42
CA SER A 133 30.26 -18.42 6.16
C SER A 133 31.44 -17.84 5.40
N GLY A 134 32.50 -17.49 6.14
CA GLY A 134 33.71 -16.95 5.56
C GLY A 134 34.64 -16.39 6.62
N GLY A 135 35.62 -17.20 7.04
CA GLY A 135 36.80 -16.71 7.76
C GLY A 135 37.17 -17.44 9.04
N ARG A 136 37.47 -18.74 8.96
CA ARG A 136 38.59 -19.30 9.74
C ARG A 136 39.63 -19.76 8.74
N GLY A 137 40.73 -19.02 8.68
CA GLY A 137 42.01 -19.38 8.10
C GLY A 137 43.07 -18.99 9.11
#